data_AF-A0A4Y8ZS77-F1
#
_entry.id   AF-A0A4Y8ZS77-F1
#
_cell.length_a   1.000
_cell.length_b   1.000
_cell.length_c   1.000
_cell.angle_alpha   90.00
_cell.angle_beta   90.00
_cell.angle_gamma   90.00
#
_symmetry.space_group_name_H-M   'P 1'
#
loop_
_entity.id
_entity.type
_entity.pdbx_description
1 polymer ?
#
loop_
_entity_poly.entity_id
_entity_poly.type
_entity_poly.pdbx_seq_one_letter_code
_entity_poly.pdbx_strand_id
1 'polypeptide(L)'
;MSGANGTPADHLHDRGRGVLHAQAGALDAIIHDLHLLDPDLDNIAIRVPLLMLQAVGVSLDSVLALTRSRDMAIRDGFGITRSAVETAVNAAYIAVGGEAIAEQAVRHMRQKRWRDLSREANIGGWRMSVRRDIGLTPDDLPGLPEALEEYTNKRGREIRDWSTATIEERIDAVTQRSRRAGLCVGAAVFAIYRPSSELLHGTYYGVNYFWQGSRERPARSRAAFDHLWLLEHFVTVLSAMFFGTSGVIDAMAAVFDLAAHASRQDELARELTRLIDDMNGLEEA
;
A
#
# COMPACT_ATOMS: atom_id res chain seq x y z
N MET A 1 -13.24 15.51 -35.20
CA MET A 1 -11.79 15.49 -34.92
C MET A 1 -11.44 16.78 -34.20
N SER A 2 -11.58 16.83 -32.87
CA SER A 2 -11.10 17.96 -32.06
C SER A 2 -9.69 17.64 -31.59
N GLY A 3 -8.72 18.46 -32.01
CA GLY A 3 -7.31 18.29 -31.67
C GLY A 3 -7.09 18.29 -30.17
N ALA A 4 -6.22 17.40 -29.72
CA ALA A 4 -5.70 17.37 -28.36
C ALA A 4 -4.86 18.64 -28.12
N ASN A 5 -5.49 19.71 -27.65
CA ASN A 5 -4.81 20.90 -27.11
C ASN A 5 -4.64 20.73 -25.58
N GLY A 6 -3.84 19.75 -25.17
CA GLY A 6 -3.41 19.61 -23.77
C GLY A 6 -2.18 20.48 -23.49
N THR A 7 -2.06 20.99 -22.27
CA THR A 7 -0.81 21.61 -21.82
C THR A 7 0.29 20.55 -21.65
N PRO A 8 1.59 20.89 -21.66
CA PRO A 8 2.65 19.93 -21.34
C PRO A 8 2.42 19.20 -20.00
N ALA A 9 1.87 19.90 -19.00
CA ALA A 9 1.48 19.34 -17.72
C ALA A 9 0.37 18.28 -17.83
N ASP A 10 -0.62 18.47 -18.71
CA ASP A 10 -1.69 17.47 -18.95
C ASP A 10 -1.10 16.21 -19.58
N HIS A 11 -0.19 16.35 -20.54
CA HIS A 11 0.48 15.21 -21.16
C HIS A 11 1.32 14.39 -20.17
N LEU A 12 2.04 15.06 -19.27
CA LEU A 12 2.84 14.38 -18.22
C LEU A 12 1.95 13.70 -17.18
N HIS A 13 0.87 14.36 -16.78
CA HIS A 13 -0.14 13.80 -15.88
C HIS A 13 -0.76 12.52 -16.48
N ASP A 14 -1.21 12.58 -17.73
CA ASP A 14 -1.79 11.44 -18.45
C ASP A 14 -0.78 10.28 -18.60
N ARG A 15 0.48 10.58 -18.91
CA ARG A 15 1.54 9.57 -18.97
C ARG A 15 1.77 8.90 -17.61
N GLY A 16 1.84 9.67 -16.52
CA GLY A 16 1.98 9.09 -15.18
C GLY A 16 0.82 8.21 -14.78
N ARG A 17 -0.40 8.59 -15.13
CA ARG A 17 -1.57 7.72 -14.96
C ARG A 17 -1.47 6.46 -15.82
N GLY A 18 -0.98 6.58 -17.05
CA GLY A 18 -0.71 5.46 -17.95
C GLY A 18 0.23 4.43 -17.35
N VAL A 19 1.32 4.89 -16.71
CA VAL A 19 2.25 4.01 -15.97
C VAL A 19 1.54 3.25 -14.85
N LEU A 20 0.71 3.92 -14.04
CA LEU A 20 -0.06 3.23 -12.98
C LEU A 20 -1.09 2.25 -13.55
N HIS A 21 -1.77 2.58 -14.64
CA HIS A 21 -2.67 1.64 -15.30
C HIS A 21 -1.92 0.40 -15.80
N ALA A 22 -0.73 0.57 -16.38
CA ALA A 22 0.10 -0.55 -16.79
C ALA A 22 0.60 -1.37 -15.58
N GLN A 23 0.86 -0.71 -14.45
CA GLN A 23 1.21 -1.36 -13.18
C GLN A 23 0.06 -2.18 -12.62
N ALA A 24 -1.19 -1.70 -12.72
CA ALA A 24 -2.38 -2.46 -12.35
C ALA A 24 -2.49 -3.75 -13.17
N GLY A 25 -2.32 -3.65 -14.49
CA GLY A 25 -2.32 -4.83 -15.36
C GLY A 25 -1.20 -5.83 -15.05
N ALA A 26 -0.04 -5.36 -14.62
CA ALA A 26 1.05 -6.24 -14.17
C ALA A 26 0.71 -6.94 -12.84
N LEU A 27 0.02 -6.24 -11.93
CA LEU A 27 -0.46 -6.82 -10.68
C LEU A 27 -1.53 -7.89 -10.93
N ASP A 28 -2.49 -7.62 -11.83
CA ASP A 28 -3.52 -8.59 -12.22
C ASP A 28 -2.90 -9.84 -12.86
N ALA A 29 -1.89 -9.67 -13.71
CA ALA A 29 -1.19 -10.78 -14.35
C ALA A 29 -0.52 -11.71 -13.33
N ILE A 30 0.15 -11.16 -12.30
CA ILE A 30 0.76 -12.02 -11.28
C ILE A 30 -0.29 -12.66 -10.36
N ILE A 31 -1.39 -11.97 -10.04
CA ILE A 31 -2.51 -12.55 -9.29
C ILE A 31 -3.09 -13.75 -10.05
N HIS A 32 -3.26 -13.61 -11.37
CA HIS A 32 -3.71 -14.70 -12.23
C HIS A 32 -2.76 -15.90 -12.19
N ASP A 33 -1.46 -15.68 -12.37
CA ASP A 33 -0.48 -16.77 -12.35
C ASP A 33 -0.38 -17.45 -10.97
N LEU A 34 -0.47 -16.69 -9.88
CA LEU A 34 -0.53 -17.24 -8.52
C LEU A 34 -1.78 -18.11 -8.31
N HIS A 35 -2.93 -17.69 -8.84
CA HIS A 35 -4.14 -18.50 -8.79
C HIS A 35 -3.99 -19.80 -9.60
N LEU A 36 -3.28 -19.78 -10.73
CA LEU A 36 -3.02 -21.01 -11.50
C LEU A 36 -2.11 -22.00 -10.77
N LEU A 37 -1.26 -21.54 -9.85
CA LEU A 37 -0.43 -22.41 -9.01
C LEU A 37 -1.24 -23.15 -7.93
N ASP A 38 -2.32 -22.54 -7.45
CA ASP A 38 -3.20 -23.10 -6.42
C ASP A 38 -4.65 -22.62 -6.62
N PRO A 39 -5.40 -23.24 -7.58
CA PRO A 39 -6.74 -22.77 -7.94
C PRO A 39 -7.76 -22.88 -6.80
N ASP A 40 -7.61 -23.90 -5.96
CA ASP A 40 -8.51 -24.15 -4.82
C ASP A 40 -8.14 -23.28 -3.59
N LEU A 41 -6.99 -22.60 -3.63
CA LEU A 41 -6.47 -21.73 -2.58
C LEU A 41 -6.25 -22.46 -1.23
N ASP A 42 -5.89 -23.73 -1.31
CA ASP A 42 -5.63 -24.57 -0.14
C ASP A 42 -4.27 -24.22 0.52
N ASN A 43 -3.29 -23.80 -0.28
CA ASN A 43 -2.00 -23.38 0.19
C ASN A 43 -2.05 -21.96 0.76
N ILE A 44 -2.03 -21.87 2.09
CA ILE A 44 -2.09 -20.58 2.79
C ILE A 44 -0.91 -19.65 2.47
N ALA A 45 0.26 -20.20 2.10
CA ALA A 45 1.41 -19.41 1.69
C ALA A 45 1.19 -18.72 0.33
N ILE A 46 0.25 -19.20 -0.49
CA ILE A 46 -0.20 -18.57 -1.73
C ILE A 46 -1.45 -17.72 -1.49
N ARG A 47 -2.48 -18.31 -0.87
CA ARG A 47 -3.78 -17.67 -0.66
C ARG A 47 -3.68 -16.34 0.10
N VAL A 48 -2.91 -16.29 1.19
CA VAL A 48 -2.84 -15.08 2.03
C VAL A 48 -2.21 -13.91 1.26
N PRO A 49 -0.99 -14.04 0.69
CA PRO A 49 -0.44 -12.98 -0.15
C PRO A 49 -1.32 -12.63 -1.37
N LEU A 50 -1.94 -13.61 -2.02
CA LEU A 50 -2.83 -13.38 -3.17
C LEU A 50 -3.99 -12.45 -2.81
N LEU A 51 -4.69 -12.70 -1.70
CA LEU A 51 -5.79 -11.84 -1.24
C LEU A 51 -5.29 -10.43 -0.88
N MET A 52 -4.08 -10.31 -0.36
CA MET A 52 -3.48 -9.01 -0.06
C MET A 52 -3.09 -8.24 -1.32
N LEU A 53 -2.61 -8.93 -2.38
CA LEU A 53 -2.36 -8.31 -3.69
C LEU A 53 -3.64 -7.76 -4.30
N GLN A 54 -4.77 -8.47 -4.17
CA GLN A 54 -6.06 -7.94 -4.60
C GLN A 54 -6.42 -6.63 -3.88
N ALA A 55 -6.14 -6.55 -2.58
CA ALA A 55 -6.34 -5.30 -1.82
C ALA A 55 -5.40 -4.15 -2.26
N VAL A 56 -4.16 -4.48 -2.67
CA VAL A 56 -3.26 -3.51 -3.32
C VAL A 56 -3.87 -3.02 -4.63
N GLY A 57 -4.40 -3.91 -5.47
CA GLY A 57 -5.06 -3.57 -6.74
C GLY A 57 -6.23 -2.61 -6.56
N VAL A 58 -7.13 -2.89 -5.61
CA VAL A 58 -8.25 -2.00 -5.27
C VAL A 58 -7.76 -0.61 -4.82
N SER A 59 -6.66 -0.56 -4.07
CA SER A 59 -6.08 0.70 -3.61
C SER A 59 -5.43 1.48 -4.76
N LEU A 60 -4.79 0.78 -5.71
CA LEU A 60 -4.22 1.36 -6.92
C LEU A 60 -5.32 1.98 -7.79
N ASP A 61 -6.43 1.27 -8.02
CA ASP A 61 -7.59 1.80 -8.74
C ASP A 61 -8.21 3.02 -8.06
N SER A 62 -8.25 3.02 -6.73
CA SER A 62 -8.72 4.17 -5.95
C SER A 62 -7.82 5.40 -6.15
N VAL A 63 -6.49 5.21 -6.16
CA VAL A 63 -5.54 6.29 -6.47
C VAL A 63 -5.70 6.77 -7.91
N LEU A 64 -5.90 5.87 -8.86
CA LEU A 64 -6.22 6.22 -10.25
C LEU A 64 -7.53 7.01 -10.35
N ALA A 65 -8.54 6.74 -9.52
CA ALA A 65 -9.77 7.53 -9.50
C ALA A 65 -9.52 8.94 -8.93
N LEU A 66 -8.83 9.04 -7.80
CA LEU A 66 -8.56 10.31 -7.10
C LEU A 66 -7.60 11.24 -7.83
N THR A 67 -6.80 10.70 -8.76
CA THR A 67 -5.87 11.48 -9.56
C THR A 67 -6.37 11.72 -10.98
N ARG A 68 -7.66 11.48 -11.28
CA ARG A 68 -8.22 11.65 -12.63
C ARG A 68 -8.14 13.10 -13.10
N SER A 69 -8.34 14.02 -12.17
CA SER A 69 -8.21 15.46 -12.35
C SER A 69 -7.14 16.01 -11.41
N ARG A 70 -6.54 17.14 -11.79
CA ARG A 70 -5.61 17.89 -10.94
C ARG A 70 -6.40 18.72 -9.93
N ASP A 71 -6.92 18.06 -8.90
CA ASP A 71 -7.69 18.68 -7.82
C ASP A 71 -7.28 18.16 -6.44
N MET A 72 -7.99 18.61 -5.40
CA MET A 72 -7.64 18.34 -4.02
C MET A 72 -7.85 16.88 -3.58
N ALA A 73 -8.53 16.05 -4.38
CA ALA A 73 -8.77 14.64 -4.06
C ALA A 73 -7.47 13.83 -3.93
N ILE A 74 -6.36 14.29 -4.53
CA ILE A 74 -5.03 13.68 -4.35
C ILE A 74 -4.60 13.61 -2.88
N ARG A 75 -5.12 14.52 -2.02
CA ARG A 75 -4.84 14.51 -0.58
C ARG A 75 -5.19 13.16 0.05
N ASP A 76 -6.34 12.62 -0.29
CA ASP A 76 -6.81 11.33 0.23
C ASP A 76 -6.04 10.16 -0.41
N GLY A 77 -5.49 10.38 -1.61
CA GLY A 77 -4.59 9.46 -2.29
C GLY A 77 -3.33 9.12 -1.49
N PHE A 78 -2.81 10.03 -0.66
CA PHE A 78 -1.66 9.73 0.21
C PHE A 78 -1.97 8.65 1.23
N GLY A 79 -3.15 8.71 1.86
CA GLY A 79 -3.57 7.72 2.86
C GLY A 79 -3.76 6.34 2.23
N ILE A 80 -4.43 6.30 1.07
CA ILE A 80 -4.64 5.07 0.31
C ILE A 80 -3.30 4.49 -0.17
N THR A 81 -2.40 5.33 -0.69
CA THR A 81 -1.06 4.88 -1.14
C THR A 81 -0.26 4.31 0.02
N ARG A 82 -0.26 4.95 1.20
CA ARG A 82 0.40 4.40 2.38
C ARG A 82 -0.16 3.04 2.76
N SER A 83 -1.48 2.90 2.77
CA SER A 83 -2.14 1.63 3.06
C SER A 83 -1.72 0.55 2.06
N ALA A 84 -1.72 0.87 0.76
CA ALA A 84 -1.32 -0.05 -0.29
C ALA A 84 0.15 -0.49 -0.14
N VAL A 85 1.06 0.44 0.15
CA VAL A 85 2.49 0.15 0.36
C VAL A 85 2.70 -0.73 1.60
N GLU A 86 2.03 -0.44 2.72
CA GLU A 86 2.08 -1.31 3.92
C GLU A 86 1.53 -2.71 3.59
N THR A 87 0.42 -2.80 2.86
CA THR A 87 -0.14 -4.09 2.40
C THR A 87 0.83 -4.83 1.48
N ALA A 88 1.50 -4.13 0.56
CA ALA A 88 2.50 -4.70 -0.35
C ALA A 88 3.73 -5.24 0.41
N VAL A 89 4.25 -4.48 1.38
CA VAL A 89 5.33 -4.95 2.27
C VAL A 89 4.91 -6.20 3.03
N ASN A 90 3.70 -6.21 3.59
CA ASN A 90 3.20 -7.36 4.35
C ASN A 90 3.00 -8.58 3.47
N ALA A 91 2.41 -8.42 2.28
CA ALA A 91 2.24 -9.51 1.33
C ALA A 91 3.60 -10.09 0.92
N ALA A 92 4.57 -9.23 0.56
CA ALA A 92 5.92 -9.66 0.23
C ALA A 92 6.59 -10.40 1.39
N TYR A 93 6.50 -9.86 2.61
CA TYR A 93 7.06 -10.48 3.81
C TYR A 93 6.44 -11.84 4.12
N ILE A 94 5.11 -11.97 4.01
CA ILE A 94 4.40 -13.24 4.19
C ILE A 94 4.85 -14.24 3.13
N ALA A 95 4.94 -13.84 1.86
CA ALA A 95 5.38 -14.74 0.78
C ALA A 95 6.80 -15.24 0.99
N VAL A 96 7.76 -14.37 1.35
CA VAL A 96 9.15 -14.81 1.59
C VAL A 96 9.30 -15.60 2.89
N GLY A 97 8.45 -15.34 3.88
CA GLY A 97 8.39 -16.08 5.15
C GLY A 97 7.68 -17.43 5.07
N GLY A 98 6.91 -17.65 3.99
CA GLY A 98 6.21 -18.90 3.72
C GLY A 98 5.08 -19.20 4.72
N GLU A 99 4.78 -20.49 4.86
CA GLU A 99 3.62 -20.99 5.59
C GLU A 99 3.54 -20.49 7.03
N ALA A 100 4.64 -20.52 7.78
CA ALA A 100 4.66 -20.11 9.19
C ALA A 100 4.20 -18.66 9.42
N ILE A 101 4.66 -17.73 8.57
CA ILE A 101 4.27 -16.32 8.64
C ILE A 101 2.83 -16.12 8.13
N ALA A 102 2.42 -16.89 7.12
CA ALA A 102 1.03 -16.87 6.64
C ALA A 102 0.04 -17.35 7.71
N GLU A 103 0.35 -18.43 8.44
CA GLU A 103 -0.47 -18.90 9.55
C GLU A 103 -0.53 -17.87 10.69
N GLN A 104 0.59 -17.22 11.00
CA GLN A 104 0.63 -16.15 12.00
C GLN A 104 -0.34 -15.02 11.62
N ALA A 105 -0.33 -14.57 10.36
CA ALA A 105 -1.28 -13.59 9.86
C ALA A 105 -2.74 -14.05 9.99
N VAL A 106 -3.03 -15.33 9.71
CA VAL A 106 -4.37 -15.92 9.88
C VAL A 106 -4.79 -15.95 11.35
N ARG A 107 -3.91 -16.34 12.27
CA ARG A 107 -4.20 -16.34 13.72
C ARG A 107 -4.48 -14.93 14.22
N HIS A 108 -3.68 -13.93 13.80
CA HIS A 108 -3.95 -12.53 14.13
C HIS A 108 -5.31 -12.05 13.59
N MET A 109 -5.66 -12.41 12.35
CA MET A 109 -6.94 -12.05 11.77
C MET A 109 -8.12 -12.67 12.55
N ARG A 110 -7.99 -13.94 12.98
CA ARG A 110 -9.01 -14.62 13.82
C ARG A 110 -9.22 -13.90 15.15
N GLN A 111 -8.15 -13.62 15.89
CA GLN A 111 -8.27 -12.97 17.20
C GLN A 111 -8.81 -11.54 17.07
N LYS A 112 -8.37 -10.77 16.06
CA LYS A 112 -8.87 -9.42 15.80
C LYS A 112 -10.37 -9.42 15.52
N ARG A 113 -10.81 -10.29 14.61
CA ARG A 113 -12.22 -10.42 14.24
C ARG A 113 -13.08 -10.77 15.45
N TRP A 114 -12.61 -11.65 16.32
CA TRP A 114 -13.32 -11.99 17.56
C TRP A 114 -13.38 -10.83 18.55
N ARG A 115 -12.25 -10.16 18.80
CA ARG A 115 -12.21 -9.01 19.73
C ARG A 115 -13.03 -7.83 19.24
N ASP A 116 -13.16 -7.62 17.93
CA ASP A 116 -14.01 -6.58 17.37
C ASP A 116 -15.52 -6.80 17.62
N LEU A 117 -15.92 -8.03 17.97
CA LEU A 117 -17.28 -8.32 18.44
C LEU A 117 -17.56 -7.69 19.81
N SER A 118 -16.54 -7.45 20.63
CA SER A 118 -16.70 -6.84 21.96
C SER A 118 -15.53 -5.92 22.29
N ARG A 119 -15.74 -4.61 22.12
CA ARG A 119 -14.75 -3.58 22.43
C ARG A 119 -15.22 -2.70 23.58
N GLU A 120 -14.30 -2.40 24.48
CA GLU A 120 -14.52 -1.48 25.59
C GLU A 120 -13.46 -0.37 25.57
N ALA A 121 -13.87 0.85 25.86
CA ALA A 121 -12.99 2.01 25.94
C ALA A 121 -13.45 2.94 27.08
N ASN A 122 -12.48 3.57 27.74
CA ASN A 122 -12.75 4.66 28.68
C ASN A 122 -12.29 5.97 28.05
N ILE A 123 -13.23 6.87 27.73
CA ILE A 123 -12.97 8.13 27.03
C ILE A 123 -13.62 9.27 27.80
N GLY A 124 -12.83 10.24 28.26
CA GLY A 124 -13.34 11.43 28.96
C GLY A 124 -14.15 11.11 30.23
N GLY A 125 -13.82 10.03 30.93
CA GLY A 125 -14.57 9.55 32.11
C GLY A 125 -15.77 8.65 31.78
N TRP A 126 -16.12 8.48 30.51
CA TRP A 126 -17.19 7.59 30.06
C TRP A 126 -16.66 6.21 29.73
N ARG A 127 -17.34 5.18 30.21
CA ARG A 127 -17.13 3.80 29.74
C ARG A 127 -18.04 3.56 28.55
N MET A 128 -17.44 3.31 27.39
CA MET A 128 -18.13 2.94 26.16
C MET A 128 -17.89 1.46 25.88
N SER A 129 -18.94 0.74 25.50
CA SER A 129 -18.84 -0.66 25.08
C SER A 129 -19.63 -0.88 23.80
N VAL A 130 -19.04 -1.57 22.83
CA VAL A 130 -19.72 -2.05 21.62
C VAL A 130 -19.68 -3.56 21.65
N ARG A 131 -20.85 -4.20 21.59
CA ARG A 131 -20.97 -5.67 21.57
C ARG A 131 -21.86 -6.12 20.41
N ARG A 132 -21.45 -7.19 19.73
CA ARG A 132 -22.20 -7.89 18.69
C ARG A 132 -22.20 -9.37 19.04
N ASP A 133 -23.37 -9.90 19.33
CA ASP A 133 -23.55 -11.33 19.54
C ASP A 133 -23.78 -12.00 18.17
N ILE A 134 -22.98 -13.02 17.87
CA ILE A 134 -23.09 -13.81 16.63
C ILE A 134 -23.58 -15.24 16.90
N GLY A 135 -23.99 -15.56 18.13
CA GLY A 135 -24.47 -16.88 18.52
C GLY A 135 -23.40 -17.97 18.55
N LEU A 136 -22.12 -17.57 18.61
CA LEU A 136 -20.97 -18.47 18.69
C LEU A 136 -20.13 -18.12 19.91
N THR A 137 -19.37 -19.10 20.38
CA THR A 137 -18.33 -19.00 21.41
C THR A 137 -16.94 -19.18 20.78
N PRO A 138 -15.84 -18.88 21.49
CA PRO A 138 -14.50 -19.08 20.94
C PRO A 138 -14.23 -20.51 20.49
N ASP A 139 -14.78 -21.50 21.21
CA ASP A 139 -14.56 -22.93 20.95
C ASP A 139 -15.30 -23.43 19.70
N ASP A 140 -16.31 -22.68 19.23
CA ASP A 140 -17.04 -22.99 17.99
C ASP A 140 -16.24 -22.61 16.73
N LEU A 141 -15.14 -21.87 16.88
CA LEU A 141 -14.35 -21.33 15.77
C LEU A 141 -12.95 -21.98 15.72
N PRO A 142 -12.65 -22.77 14.67
CA PRO A 142 -11.38 -23.48 14.57
C PRO A 142 -10.15 -22.58 14.67
N GLY A 143 -9.25 -22.91 15.59
CA GLY A 143 -7.99 -22.21 15.79
C GLY A 143 -8.10 -20.83 16.46
N LEU A 144 -9.29 -20.45 16.96
CA LEU A 144 -9.48 -19.19 17.67
C LEU A 144 -8.96 -19.22 19.11
N PRO A 145 -9.15 -20.29 19.92
CA PRO A 145 -8.61 -20.36 21.27
C PRO A 145 -7.08 -20.15 21.30
N GLU A 146 -6.36 -20.82 20.40
CA GLU A 146 -4.90 -20.70 20.25
C GLU A 146 -4.49 -19.29 19.83
N ALA A 147 -5.23 -18.69 18.89
CA ALA A 147 -4.98 -17.32 18.45
C ALA A 147 -5.25 -16.28 19.57
N LEU A 148 -6.27 -16.50 20.41
CA LEU A 148 -6.54 -15.64 21.56
C LEU A 148 -5.43 -15.77 22.61
N GLU A 149 -4.93 -16.98 22.87
CA GLU A 149 -3.80 -17.21 23.77
C GLU A 149 -2.53 -16.51 23.27
N GLU A 150 -2.17 -16.70 21.99
CA GLU A 150 -0.98 -16.10 21.36
C GLU A 150 -0.99 -14.56 21.44
N TYR A 151 -2.14 -13.94 21.16
CA TYR A 151 -2.28 -12.48 21.11
C TYR A 151 -2.88 -11.88 22.41
N THR A 152 -2.73 -12.57 23.54
CA THR A 152 -3.01 -12.01 24.88
C THR A 152 -1.72 -12.00 25.70
N ASN A 153 -1.29 -10.83 26.15
CA ASN A 153 -0.14 -10.76 27.04
C ASN A 153 -0.47 -11.28 28.45
N LYS A 154 0.56 -11.49 29.27
CA LYS A 154 0.44 -11.98 30.66
C LYS A 154 -0.48 -11.14 31.57
N ARG A 155 -0.83 -9.91 31.17
CA ARG A 155 -1.74 -9.01 31.88
C ARG A 155 -3.17 -9.05 31.34
N GLY A 156 -3.49 -10.02 30.47
CA GLY A 156 -4.81 -10.16 29.85
C GLY A 156 -5.11 -9.13 28.76
N ARG A 157 -4.11 -8.33 28.31
CA ARG A 157 -4.32 -7.31 27.29
C ARG A 157 -3.96 -7.83 25.91
N GLU A 158 -4.72 -7.37 24.92
CA GLU A 158 -4.47 -7.66 23.50
C GLU A 158 -3.06 -7.22 23.07
N ILE A 159 -2.37 -8.11 22.35
CA ILE A 159 -1.22 -7.78 21.53
C ILE A 159 -1.75 -7.33 20.17
N ARG A 160 -1.56 -6.04 19.85
CA ARG A 160 -2.23 -5.39 18.72
C ARG A 160 -1.58 -5.70 17.39
N ASP A 161 -0.25 -5.75 17.39
CA ASP A 161 0.54 -5.97 16.19
C ASP A 161 0.45 -7.44 15.76
N TRP A 162 0.36 -7.66 14.46
CA TRP A 162 0.20 -9.01 13.91
C TRP A 162 1.52 -9.78 13.86
N SER A 163 2.63 -9.06 13.76
CA SER A 163 3.99 -9.56 13.80
C SER A 163 4.81 -8.73 14.79
N THR A 164 5.82 -9.35 15.38
CA THR A 164 6.83 -8.65 16.19
C THR A 164 7.86 -7.93 15.32
N ALA A 165 7.92 -8.23 14.03
CA ALA A 165 8.87 -7.64 13.10
C ALA A 165 8.50 -6.19 12.78
N THR A 166 9.47 -5.27 12.87
CA THR A 166 9.30 -3.89 12.41
C THR A 166 9.12 -3.84 10.90
N ILE A 167 8.80 -2.66 10.35
CA ILE A 167 8.71 -2.54 8.88
C ILE A 167 10.08 -2.74 8.22
N GLU A 168 11.14 -2.27 8.86
CA GLU A 168 12.52 -2.45 8.40
C GLU A 168 12.91 -3.92 8.40
N GLU A 169 12.62 -4.67 9.47
CA GLU A 169 12.91 -6.10 9.55
C GLU A 169 12.12 -6.91 8.50
N ARG A 170 10.89 -6.51 8.19
CA ARG A 170 10.09 -7.10 7.10
C ARG A 170 10.72 -6.82 5.74
N ILE A 171 11.18 -5.59 5.48
CA ILE A 171 11.89 -5.23 4.25
C ILE A 171 13.22 -5.97 4.14
N ASP A 172 13.95 -6.15 5.24
CA ASP A 172 15.21 -6.89 5.27
C ASP A 172 15.00 -8.36 4.90
N ALA A 173 13.96 -9.00 5.45
CA ALA A 173 13.59 -10.36 5.07
C ALA A 173 13.24 -10.48 3.58
N VAL A 174 12.51 -9.52 3.01
CA VAL A 174 12.23 -9.46 1.56
C VAL A 174 13.53 -9.27 0.77
N THR A 175 14.42 -8.39 1.23
CA THR A 175 15.72 -8.10 0.60
C THR A 175 16.62 -9.34 0.53
N GLN A 176 16.64 -10.15 1.61
CA GLN A 176 17.41 -11.39 1.66
C GLN A 176 16.95 -12.41 0.61
N ARG A 177 15.65 -12.44 0.28
CA ARG A 177 15.11 -13.31 -0.77
C ARG A 177 15.24 -12.70 -2.18
N SER A 178 15.01 -11.40 -2.31
CA SER A 178 15.09 -10.64 -3.56
C SER A 178 15.51 -9.20 -3.27
N ARG A 179 16.79 -8.88 -3.55
CA ARG A 179 17.35 -7.54 -3.33
C ARG A 179 16.57 -6.46 -4.09
N ARG A 180 16.10 -6.77 -5.29
CA ARG A 180 15.30 -5.85 -6.12
C ARG A 180 13.95 -5.58 -5.46
N ALA A 181 13.23 -6.62 -5.03
CA ALA A 181 11.96 -6.48 -4.34
C ALA A 181 12.10 -5.62 -3.08
N GLY A 182 13.11 -5.90 -2.26
CA GLY A 182 13.43 -5.16 -1.04
C GLY A 182 13.72 -3.68 -1.30
N LEU A 183 14.52 -3.37 -2.34
CA LEU A 183 14.80 -1.99 -2.75
C LEU A 183 13.51 -1.24 -3.15
N CYS A 184 12.64 -1.87 -3.94
CA CYS A 184 11.39 -1.28 -4.39
C CYS A 184 10.44 -0.99 -3.22
N VAL A 185 10.15 -1.98 -2.36
CA VAL A 185 9.27 -1.73 -1.21
C VAL A 185 9.88 -0.74 -0.21
N GLY A 186 11.21 -0.77 -0.02
CA GLY A 186 11.92 0.19 0.82
C GLY A 186 11.83 1.62 0.29
N ALA A 187 12.01 1.82 -1.02
CA ALA A 187 11.85 3.11 -1.66
C ALA A 187 10.40 3.64 -1.54
N ALA A 188 9.41 2.77 -1.70
CA ALA A 188 8.01 3.13 -1.53
C ALA A 188 7.69 3.60 -0.11
N VAL A 189 8.16 2.84 0.89
CA VAL A 189 8.00 3.18 2.31
C VAL A 189 8.65 4.52 2.61
N PHE A 190 9.90 4.71 2.18
CA PHE A 190 10.64 5.96 2.36
C PHE A 190 9.90 7.17 1.77
N ALA A 191 9.33 7.02 0.57
CA ALA A 191 8.63 8.10 -0.12
C ALA A 191 7.32 8.51 0.57
N ILE A 192 6.48 7.54 0.97
CA ILE A 192 5.09 7.84 1.38
C ILE A 192 4.90 7.98 2.89
N TYR A 193 5.68 7.30 3.73
CA TYR A 193 5.32 7.13 5.15
C TYR A 193 5.25 8.44 5.91
N ARG A 194 6.28 9.28 5.80
CA ARG A 194 6.32 10.57 6.47
C ARG A 194 5.18 11.50 6.02
N PRO A 195 5.06 11.86 4.73
CA PRO A 195 4.04 12.82 4.31
C PRO A 195 2.61 12.31 4.57
N SER A 196 2.33 11.03 4.31
CA SER A 196 1.01 10.46 4.56
C SER A 196 0.66 10.38 6.05
N SER A 197 1.63 10.09 6.93
CA SER A 197 1.37 10.06 8.38
C SER A 197 0.93 11.40 8.92
N GLU A 198 1.62 12.45 8.49
CA GLU A 198 1.30 13.82 8.91
C GLU A 198 -0.07 14.28 8.38
N LEU A 199 -0.39 13.93 7.13
CA LEU A 199 -1.70 14.20 6.53
C LEU A 199 -2.84 13.45 7.24
N LEU A 200 -2.65 12.16 7.53
CA LEU A 200 -3.65 11.31 8.20
C LEU A 200 -3.87 11.69 9.67
N HIS A 201 -2.82 12.12 10.36
CA HIS A 201 -2.93 12.64 11.72
C HIS A 201 -3.47 14.08 11.78
N GLY A 202 -3.63 14.75 10.64
CA GLY A 202 -4.14 16.12 10.59
C GLY A 202 -3.22 17.12 11.28
N THR A 203 -1.91 16.87 11.28
CA THR A 203 -0.95 17.79 11.89
C THR A 203 -0.88 19.09 11.08
N TYR A 204 -0.50 20.19 11.73
CA TYR A 204 -0.28 21.45 11.00
C TYR A 204 0.85 21.31 9.96
N TYR A 205 1.83 20.44 10.20
CA TYR A 205 2.83 20.11 9.19
C TYR A 205 2.17 19.44 7.97
N GLY A 206 1.31 18.44 8.15
CA GLY A 206 0.60 17.79 7.03
C GLY A 206 -0.27 18.77 6.24
N VAL A 207 -0.97 19.68 6.92
CA VAL A 207 -1.74 20.75 6.26
C VAL A 207 -0.82 21.66 5.43
N ASN A 208 0.32 22.11 5.98
CA ASN A 208 1.27 22.92 5.22
C ASN A 208 1.89 22.13 4.07
N TYR A 209 2.32 20.89 4.30
CA TYR A 209 2.87 20.04 3.25
C TYR A 209 1.94 19.99 2.03
N PHE A 210 0.63 19.84 2.24
CA PHE A 210 -0.34 19.85 1.14
C PHE A 210 -0.42 21.17 0.37
N TRP A 211 -0.42 22.30 1.07
CA TRP A 211 -0.60 23.62 0.45
C TRP A 211 0.69 24.31 0.01
N GLN A 212 1.83 23.92 0.58
CA GLN A 212 3.11 24.57 0.44
C GLN A 212 4.17 23.65 -0.18
N GLY A 213 4.12 22.35 0.08
CA GLY A 213 5.17 21.42 -0.35
C GLY A 213 6.55 21.87 0.13
N SER A 214 7.50 21.90 -0.80
CA SER A 214 8.87 22.36 -0.60
C SER A 214 9.06 23.88 -0.65
N ARG A 215 8.01 24.64 -0.97
CA ARG A 215 8.07 26.11 -1.19
C ARG A 215 8.26 26.86 0.13
N GLU A 216 8.71 28.12 0.07
CA GLU A 216 8.79 29.01 1.25
C GLU A 216 7.40 29.36 1.81
N ARG A 217 6.39 29.43 0.94
CA ARG A 217 5.03 29.88 1.28
C ARG A 217 3.96 29.04 0.59
N PRO A 218 2.75 28.91 1.17
CA PRO A 218 1.65 28.19 0.53
C PRO A 218 1.33 28.72 -0.87
N ALA A 219 0.92 27.82 -1.76
CA ALA A 219 0.40 28.16 -3.08
C ALA A 219 -0.84 29.06 -2.95
N ARG A 220 -0.80 30.24 -3.59
CA ARG A 220 -1.88 31.25 -3.55
C ARG A 220 -2.63 31.42 -4.87
N SER A 221 -2.21 30.70 -5.91
CA SER A 221 -2.84 30.72 -7.23
C SER A 221 -3.08 29.30 -7.72
N ARG A 222 -4.01 29.16 -8.67
CA ARG A 222 -4.29 27.88 -9.33
C ARG A 222 -3.04 27.31 -10.01
N ALA A 223 -2.29 28.13 -10.73
CA ALA A 223 -1.06 27.71 -11.41
C ALA A 223 0.00 27.20 -10.42
N ALA A 224 0.22 27.92 -9.31
CA ALA A 224 1.17 27.50 -8.28
C ALA A 224 0.75 26.18 -7.61
N PHE A 225 -0.56 25.98 -7.37
CA PHE A 225 -1.06 24.72 -6.84
C PHE A 225 -0.97 23.60 -7.87
N ASP A 226 -1.26 23.84 -9.15
CA ASP A 226 -1.15 22.83 -10.21
C ASP A 226 0.30 22.35 -10.39
N HIS A 227 1.28 23.25 -10.25
CA HIS A 227 2.70 22.91 -10.26
C HIS A 227 3.09 22.04 -9.04
N LEU A 228 2.70 22.46 -7.83
CA LEU A 228 2.89 21.69 -6.59
C LEU A 228 2.21 20.31 -6.68
N TRP A 229 0.99 20.27 -7.21
CA TRP A 229 0.21 19.06 -7.39
C TRP A 229 0.93 18.07 -8.27
N LEU A 230 1.47 18.52 -9.41
CA LEU A 230 2.11 17.63 -10.38
C LEU A 230 3.48 17.17 -9.90
N LEU A 231 4.35 18.09 -9.50
CA LEU A 231 5.76 17.79 -9.26
C LEU A 231 6.07 17.23 -7.88
N GLU A 232 5.22 17.52 -6.88
CA GLU A 232 5.41 16.97 -5.53
C GLU A 232 4.38 15.90 -5.21
N HIS A 233 3.09 16.26 -5.24
CA HIS A 233 2.04 15.35 -4.75
C HIS A 233 1.87 14.13 -5.65
N PHE A 234 1.70 14.36 -6.95
CA PHE A 234 1.48 13.31 -7.92
C PHE A 234 2.72 12.44 -8.09
N VAL A 235 3.92 13.03 -8.20
CA VAL A 235 5.19 12.26 -8.24
C VAL A 235 5.35 11.39 -7.00
N THR A 236 5.07 11.90 -5.80
CA THR A 236 5.20 11.13 -4.54
C THR A 236 4.24 9.93 -4.52
N VAL A 237 2.96 10.18 -4.81
CA VAL A 237 1.91 9.14 -4.85
C VAL A 237 2.19 8.11 -5.95
N LEU A 238 2.51 8.58 -7.17
CA LEU A 238 2.86 7.76 -8.32
C LEU A 238 4.05 6.85 -8.01
N SER A 239 5.16 7.43 -7.55
CA SER A 239 6.39 6.69 -7.30
C SER A 239 6.22 5.67 -6.18
N ALA A 240 5.57 6.06 -5.08
CA ALA A 240 5.33 5.14 -3.97
C ALA A 240 4.40 3.99 -4.36
N MET A 241 3.30 4.26 -5.08
CA MET A 241 2.40 3.21 -5.54
C MET A 241 3.09 2.29 -6.55
N PHE A 242 3.86 2.86 -7.48
CA PHE A 242 4.64 2.10 -8.45
C PHE A 242 5.63 1.18 -7.75
N PHE A 243 6.55 1.71 -6.95
CA PHE A 243 7.59 0.92 -6.30
C PHE A 243 7.02 -0.08 -5.28
N GLY A 244 5.94 0.26 -4.57
CA GLY A 244 5.28 -0.67 -3.66
C GLY A 244 4.71 -1.86 -4.41
N THR A 245 4.04 -1.61 -5.54
CA THR A 245 3.46 -2.65 -6.39
C THR A 245 4.55 -3.47 -7.09
N SER A 246 5.58 -2.85 -7.66
CA SER A 246 6.71 -3.55 -8.27
C SER A 246 7.43 -4.43 -7.27
N GLY A 247 7.67 -3.92 -6.06
CA GLY A 247 8.37 -4.66 -5.02
C GLY A 247 7.64 -5.92 -4.58
N VAL A 248 6.30 -5.86 -4.44
CA VAL A 248 5.53 -7.07 -4.11
C VAL A 248 5.45 -8.03 -5.29
N ILE A 249 5.26 -7.54 -6.53
CA ILE A 249 5.30 -8.39 -7.74
C ILE A 249 6.63 -9.15 -7.82
N ASP A 250 7.75 -8.45 -7.59
CA ASP A 250 9.09 -9.03 -7.64
C ASP A 250 9.36 -10.03 -6.52
N ALA A 251 8.80 -9.81 -5.33
CA ALA A 251 8.87 -10.76 -4.23
C ALA A 251 8.12 -12.05 -4.58
N MET A 252 6.89 -11.94 -5.08
CA MET A 252 6.09 -13.10 -5.51
C MET A 252 6.78 -13.85 -6.65
N ALA A 253 7.24 -13.12 -7.67
CA ALA A 253 7.92 -13.72 -8.82
C ALA A 253 9.18 -14.49 -8.40
N ALA A 254 9.93 -13.98 -7.41
CA ALA A 254 11.09 -14.66 -6.87
C ALA A 254 10.74 -15.89 -6.03
N VAL A 255 9.65 -15.83 -5.24
CA VAL A 255 9.22 -16.93 -4.36
C VAL A 255 8.62 -18.10 -5.15
N PHE A 256 7.83 -17.80 -6.18
CA PHE A 256 7.03 -18.77 -6.92
C PHE A 256 7.56 -19.06 -8.34
N ASP A 257 8.80 -18.67 -8.63
CA ASP A 257 9.50 -18.91 -9.91
C ASP A 257 8.79 -18.34 -11.15
N LEU A 258 8.12 -17.19 -11.01
CA LEU A 258 7.38 -16.51 -12.09
C LEU A 258 8.20 -15.39 -12.75
N ALA A 259 9.36 -15.73 -13.29
CA ALA A 259 10.38 -14.77 -13.75
C ALA A 259 9.90 -13.77 -14.83
N ALA A 260 8.87 -14.08 -15.62
CA ALA A 260 8.35 -13.19 -16.66
C ALA A 260 7.85 -11.83 -16.10
N HIS A 261 7.31 -11.83 -14.87
CA HIS A 261 6.84 -10.59 -14.23
C HIS A 261 7.98 -9.64 -13.90
N ALA A 262 9.19 -10.17 -13.64
CA ALA A 262 10.36 -9.36 -13.37
C ALA A 262 10.74 -8.47 -14.56
N SER A 263 10.76 -9.04 -15.76
CA SER A 263 11.09 -8.30 -16.98
C SER A 263 10.07 -7.20 -17.29
N ARG A 264 8.80 -7.44 -17.00
CA ARG A 264 7.74 -6.43 -17.14
C ARG A 264 7.99 -5.24 -16.21
N GLN A 265 8.44 -5.47 -14.98
CA GLN A 265 8.78 -4.37 -14.05
C GLN A 265 9.95 -3.52 -14.56
N ASP A 266 10.95 -4.13 -15.21
CA ASP A 266 12.10 -3.39 -15.76
C ASP A 266 11.71 -2.49 -16.95
N GLU A 267 10.71 -2.88 -17.73
CA GLU A 267 10.12 -2.04 -18.78
C GLU A 267 9.41 -0.82 -18.19
N LEU A 268 8.51 -1.05 -17.23
CA LEU A 268 7.74 0.02 -16.61
C LEU A 268 8.61 0.96 -15.77
N ALA A 269 9.65 0.44 -15.11
CA ALA A 269 10.60 1.27 -14.36
C ALA A 269 11.35 2.25 -15.28
N ARG A 270 11.74 1.82 -16.48
CA ARG A 270 12.35 2.71 -17.49
C ARG A 270 11.39 3.78 -17.97
N GLU A 271 10.10 3.46 -18.10
CA GLU A 271 9.08 4.44 -18.44
C GLU A 271 8.89 5.47 -17.33
N LEU A 272 8.81 5.02 -16.08
CA LEU A 272 8.72 5.91 -14.92
C LEU A 272 9.95 6.83 -14.82
N THR A 273 11.17 6.31 -14.99
CA THR A 273 12.40 7.14 -14.97
C THR A 273 12.33 8.25 -16.01
N ARG A 274 12.01 7.92 -17.27
CA ARG A 274 11.88 8.93 -18.33
C ARG A 274 10.80 9.95 -18.00
N LEU A 275 9.68 9.52 -17.44
CA LEU A 275 8.60 10.41 -17.04
C LEU A 275 9.04 11.39 -15.94
N ILE A 276 9.74 10.90 -14.92
CA ILE A 276 10.25 11.74 -13.83
C ILE A 276 11.27 12.76 -14.38
N ASP A 277 12.15 12.33 -15.28
CA ASP A 277 13.11 13.23 -15.94
C ASP A 277 12.38 14.32 -16.74
N ASP A 278 11.34 13.96 -17.51
CA ASP A 278 10.51 14.91 -18.26
C ASP A 278 9.74 15.87 -17.33
N MET A 279 9.25 15.39 -16.18
CA MET A 279 8.57 16.21 -15.17
C MET A 279 9.53 17.19 -14.50
N ASN A 280 10.76 16.78 -14.20
CA ASN A 280 11.78 17.65 -13.63
C ASN A 280 12.24 18.75 -14.61
N GLY A 281 12.07 18.53 -15.91
CA GLY A 281 12.32 19.54 -16.95
C GLY A 281 11.20 20.56 -17.13
N LEU A 282 10.09 20.45 -16.39
CA LEU A 282 8.95 21.37 -16.50
C LEU A 282 9.24 22.67 -15.74
N GLU A 283 9.46 23.78 -16.46
CA GLU A 283 9.63 25.10 -15.86
C GLU A 283 8.32 25.60 -15.18
N GLU A 284 8.44 26.41 -14.12
CA GLU A 284 7.29 27.15 -13.56
C GLU A 284 6.77 28.15 -14.61
N ALA A 285 5.59 27.88 -15.17
CA ALA A 285 4.88 28.78 -16.08
C ALA A 285 4.21 29.96 -15.36
#